data_AF-A0A5C9BMU3-F1
#
_entry.id   AF-A0A5C9BMU3-F1
#
_cell.length_a   1.000
_cell.length_b   1.000
_cell.length_c   1.000
_cell.angle_alpha   90.00
_cell.angle_beta   90.00
_cell.angle_gamma   90.00
#
_symmetry.space_group_name_H-M   'P 1'
#
loop_
_entity.id
_entity.type
_entity.pdbx_description
1 polymer ?
#
loop_
_entity_poly.entity_id
_entity_poly.type
_entity_poly.pdbx_seq_one_letter_code
_entity_poly.pdbx_strand_id
1 'polypeptide(L)'
;MPLTLGRNTDRSLFFLLSCLIAAAFACPSPSFAREAAKVLSVEGVSTLQRAGAATRILGVADTLDEQDVISVGPKSYAVIEFADRTQATLRPDTVFRMDALSPGKPESLLRGLVKGGARITSNPGTARAAEFDARLCEEDCAQEDRSRPAPRGLDQPVARVVEMKGYAAASSVGGNARLLVPGAAIHEREGIATGANSYAVLLFSDGARVTLAERSRLAVNRYEYREISPREGKAHLTLLAGNAQVWSGRLAEVSTDAFLFESAMGIIRSPSPERREVSHE
;
A
#
# COMPACT_ATOMS: atom_id res chain seq x y z
N MET A 1 71.86 41.83 37.75
CA MET A 1 71.10 42.62 38.74
C MET A 1 70.11 43.51 37.99
N PRO A 2 68.88 43.66 38.50
CA PRO A 2 67.65 43.49 37.73
C PRO A 2 66.98 44.82 37.37
N LEU A 3 66.07 44.82 36.39
CA LEU A 3 64.84 45.62 36.45
C LEU A 3 63.73 44.95 35.59
N THR A 4 62.60 44.73 36.24
CA THR A 4 61.31 44.26 35.74
C THR A 4 60.46 45.43 35.26
N LEU A 5 59.60 45.21 34.24
CA LEU A 5 58.25 45.74 33.99
C LEU A 5 57.91 45.39 32.52
N GLY A 6 56.80 44.78 32.10
CA GLY A 6 55.47 44.68 32.67
C GLY A 6 54.50 45.58 31.90
N ARG A 7 53.66 44.99 31.01
CA ARG A 7 52.33 45.43 30.46
C ARG A 7 52.23 44.99 28.99
N ASN A 8 51.50 43.93 28.62
CA ASN A 8 50.05 43.72 28.67
C ASN A 8 49.28 44.67 27.72
N THR A 9 49.49 44.51 26.41
CA THR A 9 48.84 45.32 25.34
C THR A 9 48.41 44.54 24.09
N ASP A 10 48.41 43.21 24.08
CA ASP A 10 48.16 42.44 22.83
C ASP A 10 46.89 41.58 22.78
N ARG A 11 46.03 41.61 23.81
CA ARG A 11 44.80 40.79 23.82
C ARG A 11 43.55 41.48 23.28
N SER A 12 43.51 42.81 23.24
CA SER A 12 42.31 43.55 22.83
C SER A 12 42.18 43.74 21.32
N LEU A 13 43.29 43.74 20.57
CA LEU A 13 43.25 43.96 19.12
C LEU A 13 42.85 42.71 18.33
N PHE A 14 43.26 41.53 18.79
CA PHE A 14 42.87 40.25 18.19
C PHE A 14 41.40 39.90 18.42
N PHE A 15 40.81 40.32 19.54
CA PHE A 15 39.39 40.08 19.82
C PHE A 15 38.46 40.96 18.99
N LEU A 16 38.86 42.20 18.69
CA LEU A 16 38.03 43.10 17.87
C LEU A 16 38.06 42.77 16.37
N LEU A 17 39.15 42.18 15.86
CA LEU A 17 39.23 41.77 14.45
C LEU A 17 38.49 40.44 14.18
N SER A 18 38.36 39.57 15.18
CA SER A 18 37.61 38.31 15.09
C SER A 18 36.08 38.53 15.02
N CYS A 19 35.57 39.53 15.75
CA CYS A 19 34.13 39.84 15.72
C CYS A 19 33.64 40.46 14.41
N LEU A 20 34.51 41.14 13.63
CA LEU A 20 34.07 41.80 12.40
C LEU A 20 33.95 40.83 11.20
N ILE A 21 34.67 39.71 11.21
CA ILE A 21 34.57 38.67 10.16
C ILE A 21 33.41 37.69 10.46
N ALA A 22 33.01 37.55 11.72
CA ALA A 22 31.87 36.70 12.11
C ALA A 22 30.49 37.28 11.74
N ALA A 23 30.38 38.57 11.44
CA ALA A 23 29.10 39.24 11.15
C ALA A 23 28.69 39.22 9.67
N ALA A 24 29.57 38.78 8.75
CA ALA A 24 29.32 38.83 7.30
C ALA A 24 28.81 37.53 6.68
N PHE A 25 28.59 36.47 7.48
CA PHE A 25 28.17 35.14 6.99
C PHE A 25 26.84 34.65 7.57
N ALA A 26 25.99 35.55 8.07
CA ALA A 26 24.59 35.25 8.36
C ALA A 26 23.74 35.60 7.13
N CYS A 27 23.92 34.87 6.03
CA CYS A 27 22.91 34.82 4.99
C CYS A 27 21.84 33.85 5.48
N PRO A 28 20.63 34.29 5.87
CA PRO A 28 19.53 33.38 6.09
C PRO A 28 19.19 32.76 4.73
N SER A 29 19.68 31.54 4.50
CA SER A 29 19.28 30.75 3.34
C SER A 29 17.75 30.70 3.29
N PRO A 30 17.10 31.08 2.19
CA PRO A 30 15.69 30.76 2.03
C PRO A 30 15.59 29.24 2.01
N SER A 31 15.08 28.67 3.11
CA SER A 31 14.60 27.30 3.11
C SER A 31 13.45 27.26 2.12
N PHE A 32 13.72 26.85 0.88
CA PHE A 32 12.70 26.57 -0.10
C PHE A 32 11.86 25.43 0.46
N ALA A 33 10.68 25.78 1.01
CA ALA A 33 9.61 24.83 1.20
C ALA A 33 9.33 24.21 -0.18
N ARG A 34 9.68 22.94 -0.33
CA ARG A 34 9.48 22.21 -1.58
C ARG A 34 8.07 21.66 -1.54
N GLU A 35 7.27 22.05 -2.52
CA GLU A 35 5.92 21.52 -2.71
C GLU A 35 6.00 19.99 -2.80
N ALA A 36 5.40 19.32 -1.81
CA ALA A 36 5.54 17.88 -1.61
C ALA A 36 4.37 17.12 -2.23
N ALA A 37 3.14 17.65 -2.10
CA ALA A 37 1.93 17.01 -2.60
C ALA A 37 0.80 18.01 -2.84
N LYS A 38 -0.25 17.56 -3.55
CA LYS A 38 -1.49 18.29 -3.77
C LYS A 38 -2.68 17.52 -3.20
N VAL A 39 -3.65 18.23 -2.65
CA VAL A 39 -4.89 17.62 -2.16
C VAL A 39 -5.88 17.45 -3.32
N LEU A 40 -6.27 16.22 -3.63
CA LEU A 40 -7.24 15.91 -4.66
C LEU A 40 -8.68 16.02 -4.18
N SER A 41 -8.95 15.53 -2.98
CA SER A 41 -10.29 15.52 -2.39
C SER A 41 -10.21 15.50 -0.87
N VAL A 42 -11.16 16.17 -0.25
CA VAL A 42 -11.41 16.11 1.19
C VAL A 42 -12.90 15.89 1.38
N GLU A 43 -13.25 14.76 1.99
CA GLU A 43 -14.61 14.44 2.40
C GLU A 43 -14.71 14.59 3.91
N GLY A 44 -15.57 15.47 4.40
CA GLY A 44 -15.68 15.77 5.82
C GLY A 44 -14.73 16.86 6.30
N VAL A 45 -14.35 16.81 7.58
CA VAL A 45 -13.52 17.85 8.23
C VAL A 45 -12.11 17.32 8.41
N SER A 46 -11.16 17.96 7.74
CA SER A 46 -9.74 17.70 7.90
C SER A 46 -9.01 19.01 8.17
N THR A 47 -7.94 18.97 8.95
CA THR A 47 -7.13 20.14 9.26
C THR A 47 -5.71 19.98 8.76
N LEU A 48 -5.10 21.12 8.42
CA LEU A 48 -3.72 21.27 8.00
C LEU A 48 -3.02 22.18 9.00
N GLN A 49 -1.94 21.69 9.58
CA GLN A 49 -1.02 22.48 10.39
C GLN A 49 0.32 22.55 9.67
N ARG A 50 0.66 23.75 9.19
CA ARG A 50 1.96 24.02 8.57
C ARG A 50 3.02 24.29 9.63
N ALA A 51 4.27 23.94 9.36
CA ALA A 51 5.39 24.16 10.25
C ALA A 51 5.45 25.64 10.70
N GLY A 52 5.18 25.90 11.99
CA GLY A 52 5.16 27.23 12.59
C GLY A 52 3.91 28.08 12.34
N ALA A 53 2.86 27.54 11.70
CA ALA A 53 1.60 28.25 11.43
C ALA A 53 0.43 27.69 12.25
N ALA A 54 -0.65 28.47 12.36
CA ALA A 54 -1.89 28.04 12.99
C ALA A 54 -2.60 26.96 12.17
N THR A 55 -3.24 26.01 12.86
CA THR A 55 -4.06 24.96 12.24
C THR A 55 -5.23 25.57 11.49
N ARG A 56 -5.41 25.17 10.23
CA ARG A 56 -6.53 25.59 9.37
C ARG A 56 -7.27 24.40 8.78
N ILE A 57 -8.44 24.61 8.19
CA ILE A 57 -9.16 23.55 7.48
C ILE A 57 -8.39 23.22 6.19
N LEU A 58 -8.20 21.93 5.93
CA LEU A 58 -7.61 21.41 4.71
C LEU A 58 -8.64 21.53 3.57
N GLY A 59 -8.27 22.24 2.51
CA GLY A 59 -9.09 22.41 1.32
C GLY A 59 -8.71 21.48 0.18
N VAL A 60 -9.65 21.25 -0.73
CA VAL A 60 -9.35 20.65 -2.04
C VAL A 60 -8.42 21.59 -2.82
N ALA A 61 -7.44 21.03 -3.53
CA ALA A 61 -6.40 21.74 -4.26
C ALA A 61 -5.41 22.54 -3.39
N ASP A 62 -5.42 22.38 -2.07
CA ASP A 62 -4.34 22.88 -1.22
C ASP A 62 -3.01 22.22 -1.62
N THR A 63 -1.95 23.03 -1.66
CA THR A 63 -0.58 22.56 -1.80
C THR A 63 -0.01 22.26 -0.42
N LEU A 64 0.58 21.08 -0.29
CA LEU A 64 1.18 20.57 0.94
C LEU A 64 2.69 20.68 0.82
N ASP A 65 3.29 21.23 1.86
CA ASP A 65 4.73 21.40 1.95
C ASP A 65 5.35 20.31 2.85
N GLU A 66 6.66 20.15 2.75
CA GLU A 66 7.39 19.32 3.71
C GLU A 66 7.14 19.81 5.15
N GLN A 67 7.05 18.89 6.10
CA GLN A 67 6.76 19.14 7.52
C GLN A 67 5.32 19.54 7.85
N ASP A 68 4.42 19.62 6.87
CA ASP A 68 3.00 19.81 7.12
C ASP A 68 2.38 18.60 7.84
N VAL A 69 1.48 18.85 8.79
CA VAL A 69 0.71 17.82 9.50
C VAL A 69 -0.75 17.90 9.07
N ILE A 70 -1.27 16.79 8.58
CA ILE A 70 -2.66 16.62 8.17
C ILE A 70 -3.36 15.78 9.22
N SER A 71 -4.47 16.30 9.75
CA SER A 71 -5.31 15.58 10.70
C SER A 71 -6.69 15.40 10.09
N VAL A 72 -7.04 14.16 9.77
CA VAL A 72 -8.34 13.77 9.24
C VAL A 72 -9.27 13.46 10.40
N GLY A 73 -10.39 14.17 10.46
CA GLY A 73 -11.37 14.02 11.53
C GLY A 73 -12.13 12.69 11.48
N PRO A 74 -12.99 12.44 12.49
CA PRO A 74 -13.87 11.27 12.50
C PRO A 74 -14.81 11.31 11.29
N LYS A 75 -15.03 10.14 10.68
CA LYS A 75 -15.84 9.97 9.45
C LYS A 75 -15.40 10.84 8.27
N SER A 76 -14.13 11.27 8.24
CA SER A 76 -13.59 12.10 7.17
C SER A 76 -12.53 11.34 6.38
N TYR A 77 -12.35 11.69 5.11
CA TYR A 77 -11.35 11.12 4.21
C TYR A 77 -10.60 12.24 3.51
N ALA A 78 -9.31 12.04 3.27
CA ALA A 78 -8.51 12.96 2.45
C ALA A 78 -7.67 12.19 1.46
N VAL A 79 -7.65 12.65 0.20
CA VAL A 79 -6.83 12.06 -0.86
C VAL A 79 -5.77 13.07 -1.26
N ILE A 80 -4.52 12.67 -1.15
CA ILE A 80 -3.35 13.48 -1.53
C ILE A 80 -2.60 12.80 -2.67
N GLU A 81 -2.15 13.58 -3.65
CA GLU A 81 -1.35 13.13 -4.78
C GLU A 81 0.03 13.75 -4.72
N PHE A 82 1.06 12.90 -4.82
CA PHE A 82 2.46 13.31 -4.86
C PHE A 82 2.91 13.55 -6.30
N ALA A 83 4.06 14.22 -6.47
CA ALA A 83 4.61 14.57 -7.79
C ALA A 83 4.86 13.37 -8.73
N ASP A 84 5.01 12.16 -8.19
CA ASP A 84 5.21 10.91 -8.93
C ASP A 84 3.89 10.21 -9.35
N ARG A 85 2.75 10.87 -9.09
CA ARG A 85 1.38 10.32 -9.23
C ARG A 85 1.05 9.21 -8.25
N THR A 86 1.83 9.03 -7.19
CA THR A 86 1.42 8.19 -6.08
C THR A 86 0.30 8.89 -5.33
N GLN A 87 -0.77 8.17 -5.03
CA GLN A 87 -1.92 8.68 -4.30
C GLN A 87 -1.96 8.04 -2.91
N ALA A 88 -2.08 8.86 -1.87
CA ALA A 88 -2.35 8.38 -0.52
C ALA A 88 -3.76 8.79 -0.10
N THR A 89 -4.58 7.81 0.26
CA THR A 89 -5.92 8.01 0.83
C THR A 89 -5.81 7.86 2.35
N LEU A 90 -5.97 8.96 3.05
CA LEU A 90 -6.01 9.03 4.50
C LEU A 90 -7.42 8.69 4.99
N ARG A 91 -7.51 7.79 5.96
CA ARG A 91 -8.77 7.31 6.55
C ARG A 91 -9.24 8.23 7.68
N PRO A 92 -10.47 8.03 8.20
CA PRO A 92 -10.90 8.66 9.44
C PRO A 92 -9.87 8.48 10.56
N ASP A 93 -9.77 9.48 11.41
CA ASP A 93 -8.95 9.46 12.63
C ASP A 93 -7.45 9.25 12.34
N THR A 94 -6.99 9.85 11.23
CA THR A 94 -5.62 9.73 10.74
C THR A 94 -4.85 11.02 10.92
N VAL A 95 -3.66 10.93 11.52
CA VAL A 95 -2.68 12.01 11.58
C VAL A 95 -1.49 11.62 10.73
N PHE A 96 -1.25 12.41 9.70
CA PHE A 96 -0.20 12.19 8.71
C PHE A 96 0.74 13.39 8.66
N ARG A 97 2.02 13.16 8.89
CA ARG A 97 3.07 14.17 8.79
C ARG A 97 3.85 14.00 7.49
N MET A 98 4.02 15.10 6.76
CA MET A 98 4.91 15.15 5.61
C MET A 98 6.37 15.14 6.07
N ASP A 99 7.11 14.07 5.75
CA ASP A 99 8.55 14.02 6.00
C ASP A 99 9.34 14.53 4.78
N ALA A 100 10.48 15.19 5.02
CA ALA A 100 11.37 15.76 4.00
C ALA A 100 12.12 14.70 3.14
N LEU A 101 11.92 13.40 3.41
CA LEU A 101 12.66 12.33 2.76
C LEU A 101 11.99 11.85 1.46
N SER A 102 11.92 12.79 0.50
CA SER A 102 11.73 12.58 -0.95
C SER A 102 10.43 11.89 -1.44
N PRO A 103 9.86 12.38 -2.55
CA PRO A 103 8.48 12.13 -2.95
C PRO A 103 8.22 10.68 -3.38
N GLY A 104 7.02 10.17 -3.07
CA GLY A 104 6.42 9.08 -3.83
C GLY A 104 6.78 7.65 -3.45
N LYS A 105 7.74 7.47 -2.54
CA LYS A 105 8.10 6.12 -2.10
C LYS A 105 7.15 5.63 -1.00
N PRO A 106 6.58 4.42 -1.13
CA PRO A 106 5.68 3.88 -0.11
C PRO A 106 6.38 3.80 1.25
N GLU A 107 7.67 3.45 1.31
CA GLU A 107 8.39 3.41 2.59
C GLU A 107 8.49 4.77 3.33
N SER A 108 8.54 5.88 2.60
CA SER A 108 8.61 7.23 3.19
C SER A 108 7.23 7.68 3.67
N LEU A 109 6.18 7.36 2.92
CA LEU A 109 4.79 7.64 3.29
C LEU A 109 4.37 6.85 4.53
N LEU A 110 4.86 5.62 4.69
CA LEU A 110 4.63 4.82 5.88
C LEU A 110 5.27 5.41 7.15
N ARG A 111 6.39 6.12 7.03
CA ARG A 111 7.06 6.78 8.16
C ARG A 111 6.36 8.07 8.61
N GLY A 112 5.71 8.75 7.67
CA GLY A 112 4.91 9.95 7.93
C GLY A 112 3.58 9.66 8.62
N LEU A 113 3.10 8.41 8.62
CA LEU A 113 1.87 8.04 9.32
C LEU A 113 2.11 8.04 10.84
N VAL A 114 1.57 9.05 11.53
CA VAL A 114 1.71 9.20 12.98
C VAL A 114 0.62 8.41 13.72
N LYS A 115 -0.63 8.48 13.23
CA LYS A 115 -1.79 7.79 13.81
C LYS A 115 -2.81 7.46 12.73
N GLY A 116 -3.59 6.40 12.91
CA GLY A 116 -4.72 6.05 12.03
C GLY A 116 -4.28 5.18 10.86
N GLY A 117 -4.86 5.39 9.67
CA GLY A 117 -4.63 4.53 8.51
C GLY A 117 -4.51 5.26 7.19
N ALA A 118 -3.56 4.84 6.37
CA ALA A 118 -3.39 5.35 5.01
C ALA A 118 -3.34 4.20 4.01
N ARG A 119 -4.06 4.36 2.89
CA ARG A 119 -3.94 3.49 1.72
C ARG A 119 -3.10 4.19 0.68
N ILE A 120 -1.94 3.63 0.36
CA ILE A 120 -1.03 4.18 -0.64
C ILE A 120 -1.20 3.39 -1.93
N THR A 121 -1.44 4.08 -3.03
CA THR A 121 -1.53 3.53 -4.38
C THR A 121 -0.42 4.15 -5.21
N SER A 122 0.64 3.40 -5.48
CA SER A 122 1.75 3.86 -6.30
C SER A 122 1.43 3.79 -7.80
N ASN A 123 2.07 4.66 -8.58
CA ASN A 123 1.92 4.68 -10.04
C ASN A 123 2.42 3.34 -10.64
N PRO A 124 1.61 2.66 -11.50
CA PRO A 124 1.96 1.38 -12.12
C PRO A 124 3.22 1.42 -13.01
N GLY A 125 3.71 2.62 -13.38
CA GLY A 125 4.97 2.81 -14.10
C GLY A 125 6.24 2.64 -13.26
N THR A 126 6.13 2.41 -11.95
CA THR A 126 7.27 2.15 -11.06
C THR A 126 7.34 0.67 -10.70
N ALA A 127 8.55 0.10 -10.64
CA ALA A 127 8.80 -1.34 -10.47
C ALA A 127 8.33 -1.95 -9.12
N ARG A 128 7.55 -1.21 -8.33
CA ARG A 128 6.98 -1.61 -7.03
C ARG A 128 5.56 -1.05 -6.88
N ALA A 129 4.68 -1.40 -7.82
CA ALA A 129 3.24 -1.25 -7.63
C ALA A 129 2.83 -2.03 -6.38
N ALA A 130 2.49 -1.34 -5.31
CA ALA A 130 2.16 -1.99 -4.04
C ALA A 130 1.14 -1.14 -3.29
N GLU A 131 0.02 -1.78 -2.97
CA GLU A 131 -1.00 -1.22 -2.10
C GLU A 131 -0.59 -1.51 -0.65
N PHE A 132 -0.24 -0.47 0.09
CA PHE A 132 0.08 -0.57 1.50
C PHE A 132 -1.06 0.02 2.33
N ASP A 133 -1.58 -0.78 3.26
CA ASP A 133 -2.49 -0.35 4.33
C ASP A 133 -1.70 -0.45 5.63
N ALA A 134 -1.31 0.69 6.18
CA ALA A 134 -0.65 0.75 7.48
C ALA A 134 -1.58 1.36 8.50
N ARG A 135 -1.61 0.76 9.70
CA ARG A 135 -2.34 1.25 10.85
C ARG A 135 -1.38 1.45 12.02
N LEU A 136 -1.25 2.68 12.50
CA LEU A 136 -0.56 2.98 13.75
C LEU A 136 -1.61 3.27 14.82
N CYS A 137 -1.72 2.36 15.80
CA CYS A 137 -2.74 2.38 16.83
C CYS A 137 -2.18 2.85 18.18
N GLU A 138 -2.92 3.76 18.85
CA GLU A 138 -2.85 4.00 20.30
C GLU A 138 -4.16 3.49 20.97
N GLU A 139 -4.34 3.72 22.27
CA GLU A 139 -5.42 3.14 23.09
C GLU A 139 -6.85 3.45 22.60
N ASP A 140 -7.07 4.58 21.93
CA ASP A 140 -8.40 5.00 21.41
C ASP A 140 -8.92 4.07 20.29
N CYS A 141 -8.02 3.52 19.45
CA CYS A 141 -8.39 2.63 18.35
C CYS A 141 -8.89 1.26 18.86
N ALA A 142 -8.49 0.86 20.07
CA ALA A 142 -8.87 -0.42 20.63
C ALA A 142 -10.39 -0.51 20.88
N GLN A 143 -11.06 0.62 21.12
CA GLN A 143 -12.50 0.64 21.40
C GLN A 143 -13.35 0.55 20.11
N GLU A 144 -12.86 1.10 19.00
CA GLU A 144 -13.47 0.90 17.68
C GLU A 144 -13.20 -0.50 17.10
N ASP A 145 -11.99 -1.05 17.24
CA ASP A 145 -11.71 -2.42 16.80
C ASP A 145 -12.44 -3.47 17.66
N ARG A 146 -12.68 -3.22 18.96
CA ARG A 146 -13.50 -4.10 19.82
C ARG A 146 -14.99 -4.05 19.48
N SER A 147 -15.47 -2.93 18.94
CA SER A 147 -16.86 -2.78 18.50
C SER A 147 -17.06 -3.18 17.03
N ARG A 148 -15.97 -3.34 16.27
CA ARG A 148 -15.99 -3.98 14.96
C ARG A 148 -16.15 -5.49 15.14
N PRO A 149 -17.10 -6.13 14.44
CA PRO A 149 -17.13 -7.58 14.38
C PRO A 149 -15.77 -8.06 13.84
N ALA A 150 -15.08 -8.93 14.58
CA ALA A 150 -13.92 -9.62 14.05
C ALA A 150 -14.29 -10.24 12.68
N PRO A 151 -13.42 -10.17 11.65
CA PRO A 151 -13.67 -10.90 10.43
C PRO A 151 -13.78 -12.37 10.83
N ARG A 152 -15.01 -12.90 10.77
CA ARG A 152 -15.23 -14.35 10.94
C ARG A 152 -14.35 -14.99 9.88
N GLY A 153 -13.61 -16.05 10.21
CA GLY A 153 -12.49 -16.63 9.43
C GLY A 153 -12.76 -17.14 7.99
N LEU A 154 -13.68 -16.49 7.27
CA LEU A 154 -14.08 -16.63 5.88
C LEU A 154 -13.80 -15.34 5.07
N ASP A 155 -13.27 -14.29 5.72
CA ASP A 155 -13.11 -12.93 5.17
C ASP A 155 -11.65 -12.60 4.77
N GLN A 156 -10.75 -13.59 4.81
CA GLN A 156 -9.38 -13.39 4.35
C GLN A 156 -9.32 -13.56 2.83
N PRO A 157 -8.81 -12.57 2.08
CA PRO A 157 -8.73 -12.67 0.63
C PRO A 157 -7.83 -13.83 0.22
N VAL A 158 -8.35 -14.70 -0.64
CA VAL A 158 -7.60 -15.84 -1.21
C VAL A 158 -6.93 -15.46 -2.53
N ALA A 159 -7.44 -14.42 -3.19
CA ALA A 159 -6.83 -13.84 -4.37
C ALA A 159 -7.08 -12.33 -4.46
N ARG A 160 -6.37 -11.68 -5.39
CA ARG A 160 -6.58 -10.28 -5.77
C ARG A 160 -6.63 -10.13 -7.29
N VAL A 161 -7.43 -9.18 -7.76
CA VAL A 161 -7.39 -8.76 -9.17
C VAL A 161 -6.12 -7.94 -9.38
N VAL A 162 -5.20 -8.40 -10.22
CA VAL A 162 -3.96 -7.66 -10.53
C VAL A 162 -4.09 -6.82 -11.78
N GLU A 163 -4.95 -7.23 -12.70
CA GLU A 163 -5.21 -6.51 -13.95
C GLU A 163 -6.63 -6.84 -14.44
N MET A 164 -7.28 -5.88 -15.08
CA MET A 164 -8.53 -6.14 -15.79
C MET A 164 -8.82 -5.09 -16.86
N LYS A 165 -9.63 -5.47 -17.84
CA LYS A 165 -10.24 -4.57 -18.82
C LYS A 165 -11.71 -4.87 -18.92
N GLY A 166 -12.53 -3.82 -19.05
CA GLY A 166 -13.97 -3.96 -19.20
C GLY A 166 -14.66 -4.28 -17.87
N TYR A 167 -15.66 -5.17 -17.92
CA TYR A 167 -16.51 -5.49 -16.79
C TYR A 167 -16.13 -6.84 -16.17
N ALA A 168 -15.93 -6.84 -14.85
CA ALA A 168 -15.86 -8.06 -14.05
C ALA A 168 -16.55 -7.86 -12.70
N ALA A 169 -17.17 -8.90 -12.17
CA ALA A 169 -17.85 -8.86 -10.88
C ALA A 169 -17.60 -10.14 -10.09
N ALA A 170 -17.57 -10.02 -8.76
CA ALA A 170 -17.55 -11.15 -7.84
C ALA A 170 -18.87 -11.22 -7.07
N SER A 171 -19.37 -12.42 -6.81
CA SER A 171 -20.61 -12.64 -6.06
C SER A 171 -20.46 -13.88 -5.19
N SER A 172 -20.81 -13.80 -3.91
CA SER A 172 -20.97 -15.00 -3.07
C SER A 172 -22.22 -15.77 -3.46
N VAL A 173 -22.28 -17.07 -3.12
CA VAL A 173 -23.48 -17.90 -3.33
C VAL A 173 -24.68 -17.25 -2.64
N GLY A 174 -25.67 -16.80 -3.42
CA GLY A 174 -26.88 -16.12 -2.93
C GLY A 174 -26.70 -14.65 -2.53
N GLY A 175 -25.51 -14.08 -2.73
CA GLY A 175 -25.20 -12.67 -2.43
C GLY A 175 -25.30 -11.74 -3.64
N ASN A 176 -25.29 -10.44 -3.36
CA ASN A 176 -25.26 -9.41 -4.41
C ASN A 176 -23.90 -9.41 -5.13
N ALA A 177 -23.92 -9.20 -6.45
CA ALA A 177 -22.70 -9.04 -7.23
C ALA A 177 -22.02 -7.70 -6.92
N ARG A 178 -20.71 -7.75 -6.71
CA ARG A 178 -19.82 -6.62 -6.45
C ARG A 178 -18.91 -6.42 -7.66
N LEU A 179 -18.83 -5.18 -8.15
CA LEU A 179 -17.91 -4.83 -9.23
C LEU A 179 -16.46 -5.03 -8.79
N LEU A 180 -15.66 -5.63 -9.66
CA LEU A 180 -14.23 -5.79 -9.48
C LEU A 180 -13.47 -4.63 -10.09
N VAL A 181 -12.37 -4.27 -9.44
CA VAL A 181 -11.37 -3.29 -9.87
C VAL A 181 -9.98 -3.86 -9.58
N PRO A 182 -8.90 -3.36 -10.21
CA PRO A 182 -7.54 -3.72 -9.80
C PRO A 182 -7.35 -3.52 -8.29
N GLY A 183 -6.72 -4.49 -7.63
CA GLY A 183 -6.54 -4.57 -6.17
C GLY A 183 -7.71 -5.21 -5.41
N ALA A 184 -8.87 -5.40 -6.05
CA ALA A 184 -10.04 -5.97 -5.38
C ALA A 184 -9.75 -7.37 -4.83
N ALA A 185 -10.11 -7.56 -3.57
CA ALA A 185 -10.06 -8.84 -2.86
C ALA A 185 -11.10 -9.82 -3.39
N ILE A 186 -10.66 -11.06 -3.62
CA ILE A 186 -11.49 -12.21 -3.94
C ILE A 186 -11.45 -13.16 -2.74
N HIS A 187 -12.62 -13.68 -2.37
CA HIS A 187 -12.79 -14.56 -1.21
C HIS A 187 -13.16 -15.97 -1.64
N GLU A 188 -12.94 -16.91 -0.73
CA GLU A 188 -13.43 -18.27 -0.89
C GLU A 188 -14.96 -18.28 -1.01
N ARG A 189 -15.50 -19.18 -1.84
CA ARG A 189 -16.93 -19.33 -2.14
C ARG A 189 -17.54 -18.15 -2.91
N GLU A 190 -16.71 -17.28 -3.49
CA GLU A 190 -17.14 -16.32 -4.49
C GLU A 190 -17.10 -16.94 -5.90
N GLY A 191 -18.02 -16.49 -6.75
CA GLY A 191 -17.99 -16.65 -8.19
C GLY A 191 -17.56 -15.34 -8.85
N ILE A 192 -16.66 -15.43 -9.83
CA ILE A 192 -16.16 -14.31 -10.62
C ILE A 192 -16.73 -14.42 -12.03
N ALA A 193 -17.30 -13.34 -12.55
CA ALA A 193 -17.84 -13.26 -13.90
C ALA A 193 -17.22 -12.10 -14.68
N THR A 194 -16.84 -12.34 -15.93
CA THR A 194 -16.39 -11.30 -16.87
C THR A 194 -17.45 -11.03 -17.93
N GLY A 195 -17.56 -9.77 -18.35
CA GLY A 195 -18.46 -9.31 -19.41
C GLY A 195 -17.92 -9.59 -20.82
N ALA A 196 -18.63 -9.09 -21.84
CA ALA A 196 -18.13 -9.05 -23.22
C ALA A 196 -16.94 -8.09 -23.35
N ASN A 197 -16.00 -8.38 -24.25
CA ASN A 197 -14.79 -7.57 -24.49
C ASN A 197 -14.00 -7.27 -23.21
N SER A 198 -14.06 -8.18 -22.23
CA SER A 198 -13.52 -7.99 -20.89
C SER A 198 -12.55 -9.12 -20.54
N TYR A 199 -11.57 -8.85 -19.69
CA TYR A 199 -10.74 -9.89 -19.08
C TYR A 199 -10.37 -9.49 -17.66
N ALA A 200 -10.03 -10.47 -16.83
CA ALA A 200 -9.54 -10.24 -15.48
C ALA A 200 -8.41 -11.22 -15.17
N VAL A 201 -7.33 -10.71 -14.57
CA VAL A 201 -6.19 -11.49 -14.10
C VAL A 201 -6.24 -11.52 -12.58
N LEU A 202 -6.31 -12.73 -12.03
CA LEU A 202 -6.37 -13.01 -10.60
C LEU A 202 -5.03 -13.58 -10.15
N LEU A 203 -4.48 -13.06 -9.06
CA LEU A 203 -3.31 -13.58 -8.37
C LEU A 203 -3.73 -14.13 -7.01
N PHE A 204 -3.53 -15.43 -6.81
CA PHE A 204 -3.84 -16.14 -5.57
C PHE A 204 -2.70 -16.06 -4.56
N SER A 205 -3.02 -16.31 -3.28
CA SER A 205 -2.08 -16.20 -2.16
C SER A 205 -0.89 -17.17 -2.21
N ASP A 206 -1.02 -18.29 -2.90
CA ASP A 206 0.08 -19.25 -3.12
C ASP A 206 0.95 -18.90 -4.35
N GLY A 207 0.62 -17.82 -5.06
CA GLY A 207 1.28 -17.37 -6.29
C GLY A 207 0.60 -17.85 -7.59
N ALA A 208 -0.47 -18.65 -7.53
CA ALA A 208 -1.17 -19.08 -8.73
C ALA A 208 -1.79 -17.89 -9.47
N ARG A 209 -1.78 -17.93 -10.80
CA ARG A 209 -2.37 -16.89 -11.66
C ARG A 209 -3.47 -17.48 -12.51
N VAL A 210 -4.64 -16.84 -12.51
CA VAL A 210 -5.78 -17.22 -13.34
C VAL A 210 -6.22 -16.02 -14.16
N THR A 211 -6.15 -16.13 -15.48
CA THR A 211 -6.69 -15.13 -16.41
C THR A 211 -8.01 -15.61 -16.95
N LEU A 212 -9.08 -14.86 -16.68
CA LEU A 212 -10.42 -15.08 -17.22
C LEU A 212 -10.58 -14.25 -18.49
N ALA A 213 -10.90 -14.92 -19.60
CA ALA A 213 -11.26 -14.25 -20.85
C ALA A 213 -12.65 -13.62 -20.76
N GLU A 214 -13.15 -13.04 -21.85
CA GLU A 214 -14.51 -12.50 -21.88
C GLU A 214 -15.57 -13.58 -21.65
N ARG A 215 -16.74 -13.17 -21.14
CA ARG A 215 -17.90 -14.03 -20.90
C ARG A 215 -17.58 -15.31 -20.10
N SER A 216 -16.65 -15.22 -19.17
CA SER A 216 -16.18 -16.35 -18.36
C SER A 216 -16.77 -16.31 -16.96
N ARG A 217 -16.97 -17.48 -16.36
CA ARG A 217 -17.44 -17.63 -14.98
C ARG A 217 -16.58 -18.64 -14.24
N LEU A 218 -15.91 -18.19 -13.20
CA LEU A 218 -15.07 -19.00 -12.32
C LEU A 218 -15.71 -19.07 -10.93
N ALA A 219 -15.75 -20.25 -10.33
CA ALA A 219 -16.07 -20.43 -8.92
C ALA A 219 -14.80 -20.75 -8.13
N VAL A 220 -14.61 -20.07 -7.00
CA VAL A 220 -13.57 -20.38 -6.02
C VAL A 220 -14.19 -21.27 -4.95
N ASN A 221 -14.23 -22.58 -5.19
CA ASN A 221 -14.93 -23.52 -4.31
C ASN A 221 -14.25 -23.63 -2.94
N ARG A 222 -12.91 -23.78 -2.95
CA ARG A 222 -12.08 -23.86 -1.76
C ARG A 222 -10.69 -23.32 -2.05
N TYR A 223 -10.11 -22.56 -1.12
CA TYR A 223 -8.73 -22.08 -1.26
C TYR A 223 -8.07 -21.86 0.09
N GLU A 224 -7.37 -22.89 0.55
CA GLU A 224 -6.63 -22.89 1.81
C GLU A 224 -5.14 -22.93 1.50
N TYR A 225 -4.44 -21.84 1.82
CA TYR A 225 -2.98 -21.79 1.71
C TYR A 225 -2.39 -21.14 2.96
N ARG A 226 -1.46 -21.84 3.60
CA ARG A 226 -0.62 -21.31 4.67
C ARG A 226 0.83 -21.51 4.29
N GLU A 227 1.59 -20.42 4.29
CA GLU A 227 3.02 -20.45 3.95
C GLU A 227 3.83 -21.31 4.94
N ILE A 228 3.40 -21.38 6.20
CA ILE A 228 4.03 -22.20 7.25
C ILE A 228 3.73 -23.70 7.08
N SER A 229 2.55 -24.05 6.54
CA SER A 229 2.11 -25.43 6.35
C SER A 229 1.51 -25.68 4.95
N PRO A 230 2.30 -25.51 3.87
CA PRO A 230 1.76 -25.57 2.50
C PRO A 230 1.29 -26.98 2.10
N ARG A 231 1.76 -28.03 2.78
CA ARG A 231 1.32 -29.44 2.62
C ARG A 231 -0.11 -29.70 3.05
N GLU A 232 -0.68 -28.85 3.91
CA GLU A 232 -2.07 -28.98 4.36
C GLU A 232 -3.04 -28.21 3.44
N GLY A 233 -2.49 -27.36 2.57
CA GLY A 233 -3.28 -26.48 1.74
C GLY A 233 -4.01 -27.21 0.61
N LYS A 234 -5.14 -26.65 0.20
CA LYS A 234 -6.00 -27.19 -0.86
C LYS A 234 -6.61 -26.05 -1.66
N ALA A 235 -6.52 -26.14 -2.98
CA ALA A 235 -7.15 -25.24 -3.93
C ALA A 235 -8.07 -26.04 -4.85
N HIS A 236 -9.34 -25.63 -4.90
CA HIS A 236 -10.34 -26.15 -5.82
C HIS A 236 -11.03 -24.97 -6.50
N LEU A 237 -10.78 -24.85 -7.80
CA LEU A 237 -11.38 -23.86 -8.67
C LEU A 237 -12.20 -24.55 -9.75
N THR A 238 -13.35 -23.98 -10.11
CA THR A 238 -14.21 -24.53 -11.17
C THR A 238 -14.52 -23.46 -12.21
N LEU A 239 -14.17 -23.71 -13.47
CA LEU A 239 -14.61 -22.90 -14.60
C LEU A 239 -15.99 -23.37 -15.05
N LEU A 240 -17.01 -22.59 -14.68
CA LEU A 240 -18.40 -22.85 -15.00
C LEU A 240 -18.75 -22.51 -16.46
N ALA A 241 -18.09 -21.48 -17.02
CA ALA A 241 -18.29 -21.05 -18.40
C ALA A 241 -17.10 -20.24 -18.93
N GLY A 242 -16.94 -20.22 -20.25
CA GLY A 242 -15.95 -19.40 -20.94
C GLY A 242 -14.56 -20.03 -20.97
N ASN A 243 -13.52 -19.19 -20.97
CA ASN A 243 -12.13 -19.62 -21.09
C ASN A 243 -11.28 -19.04 -19.95
N ALA A 244 -10.38 -19.87 -19.41
CA ALA A 244 -9.41 -19.44 -18.42
C ALA A 244 -8.03 -19.97 -18.75
N GLN A 245 -7.01 -19.13 -18.57
CA GLN A 245 -5.61 -19.53 -18.55
C GLN A 245 -5.14 -19.61 -17.11
N VAL A 246 -4.52 -20.73 -16.74
CA VAL A 246 -4.13 -21.03 -15.35
C VAL A 246 -2.65 -21.34 -15.30
N TRP A 247 -1.94 -20.62 -14.45
CA TRP A 247 -0.58 -20.95 -14.03
C TRP A 247 -0.62 -21.32 -12.56
N SER A 248 -0.23 -22.55 -12.26
CA SER A 248 -0.25 -23.05 -10.89
C SER A 248 0.77 -22.36 -9.99
N GLY A 249 0.43 -22.22 -8.71
CA GLY A 249 1.32 -21.66 -7.69
C GLY A 249 2.03 -22.74 -6.87
N ARG A 250 2.52 -22.35 -5.68
CA ARG A 250 3.29 -23.22 -4.78
C ARG A 250 2.51 -24.45 -4.31
N LEU A 251 1.17 -24.40 -4.24
CA LEU A 251 0.37 -25.57 -3.85
C LEU A 251 0.58 -26.77 -4.78
N ALA A 252 0.68 -26.50 -6.08
CA ALA A 252 0.88 -27.52 -7.09
C ALA A 252 2.26 -28.18 -7.06
N GLU A 253 3.28 -27.48 -6.53
CA GLU A 253 4.62 -28.02 -6.32
C GLU A 253 4.65 -29.01 -5.16
N VAL A 254 3.80 -28.78 -4.15
CA VAL A 254 3.77 -29.61 -2.94
C VAL A 254 3.08 -30.94 -3.19
N SER A 255 1.92 -30.91 -3.86
CA SER A 255 1.27 -32.13 -4.32
C SER A 255 0.36 -31.87 -5.51
N THR A 256 0.31 -32.85 -6.39
CA THR A 256 -0.51 -32.85 -7.60
C THR A 256 -2.02 -32.75 -7.32
N ASP A 257 -2.43 -33.19 -6.13
CA ASP A 257 -3.83 -33.20 -5.68
C ASP A 257 -4.19 -31.97 -4.84
N ALA A 258 -3.21 -31.14 -4.45
CA ALA A 258 -3.47 -29.92 -3.68
C ALA A 258 -4.00 -28.78 -4.55
N PHE A 259 -3.80 -28.81 -5.87
CA PHE A 259 -4.34 -27.82 -6.80
C PHE A 259 -5.19 -28.51 -7.86
N LEU A 260 -6.50 -28.27 -7.80
CA LEU A 260 -7.49 -28.86 -8.68
C LEU A 260 -8.24 -27.77 -9.43
N PHE A 261 -8.15 -27.80 -10.76
CA PHE A 261 -8.89 -26.91 -11.64
C PHE A 261 -9.87 -27.70 -12.49
N GLU A 262 -11.16 -27.55 -12.20
CA GLU A 262 -12.23 -28.25 -12.92
C GLU A 262 -12.80 -27.36 -14.03
N SER A 263 -13.17 -27.98 -15.13
CA SER A 263 -13.91 -27.36 -16.23
C SER A 263 -14.94 -28.33 -16.77
N ALA A 264 -15.86 -27.84 -17.60
CA ALA A 264 -16.84 -28.71 -18.29
C ALA A 264 -16.17 -29.80 -19.15
N MET A 265 -14.93 -29.60 -19.59
CA MET A 265 -14.17 -30.55 -20.39
C MET A 265 -13.35 -31.56 -19.57
N GLY A 266 -13.29 -31.40 -18.25
CA GLY A 266 -12.53 -32.28 -17.37
C GLY A 266 -11.71 -31.53 -16.34
N ILE A 267 -10.90 -32.29 -15.60
CA ILE A 267 -10.10 -31.82 -14.46
C ILE A 267 -8.65 -31.67 -14.90
N ILE A 268 -8.08 -30.49 -14.66
CA ILE A 268 -6.66 -30.20 -14.83
C ILE A 268 -6.01 -30.30 -13.44
N ARG A 269 -5.01 -31.18 -13.34
CA ARG A 269 -4.09 -31.28 -12.19
C ARG A 269 -2.71 -30.82 -12.64
N SER A 270 -1.85 -30.44 -11.70
CA SER A 270 -0.47 -30.15 -12.07
C SER A 270 0.20 -31.41 -12.64
N PRO A 271 1.19 -31.27 -13.52
CA PRO A 271 2.04 -32.40 -13.87
C PRO A 271 2.81 -32.83 -12.61
N SER A 272 2.86 -34.14 -12.34
CA SER A 272 3.67 -34.69 -11.23
C SER A 272 5.12 -34.19 -11.37
N PRO A 273 5.78 -33.73 -10.30
CA PRO A 273 7.17 -33.32 -10.39
C PRO A 273 7.99 -34.52 -10.86
N GLU A 274 8.47 -34.43 -12.10
CA GLU A 274 9.36 -35.41 -12.69
C GLU A 274 10.56 -35.56 -11.75
N ARG A 275 10.75 -36.77 -11.23
CA ARG A 275 11.90 -37.13 -10.40
C ARG A 275 13.14 -36.77 -11.20
N ARG A 276 13.79 -35.64 -10.89
CA ARG A 276 15.14 -35.35 -11.38
C ARG A 276 16.04 -36.46 -10.84
N GLU A 277 16.21 -37.52 -11.62
CA GLU A 277 17.33 -38.43 -11.45
C GLU A 277 18.58 -37.60 -11.66
N VAL A 278 19.19 -37.19 -10.55
CA VAL A 278 20.55 -36.70 -10.53
C VAL A 278 21.41 -37.92 -10.81
N SER A 279 21.75 -38.11 -12.09
CA SER A 279 22.85 -38.96 -12.50
C SER A 279 24.13 -38.37 -11.89
N HIS A 280 24.54 -38.96 -10.76
CA HIS A 280 25.90 -38.81 -10.27
C HIS A 280 26.82 -39.60 -11.20
N GLU A 281 27.66 -38.88 -11.92
CA GLU A 281 28.86 -39.40 -12.59
C GLU A 281 30.09 -38.97 -11.78
#